data_AF-A0A961DK60-F1
#
_entry.id   AF-A0A961DK60-F1
#
_cell.length_a   1.000
_cell.length_b   1.000
_cell.length_c   1.000
_cell.angle_alpha   90.00
_cell.angle_beta   90.00
_cell.angle_gamma   90.00
#
_symmetry.space_group_name_H-M   'P 1'
#
loop_
_entity.id
_entity.type
_entity.pdbx_description
1 polymer ?
#
loop_
_entity_poly.entity_id
_entity_poly.type
_entity_poly.pdbx_seq_one_letter_code
_entity_poly.pdbx_strand_id
1 'polypeptide(L)'
;MSNSGELHLSVISLASRADWDRMAKDLRPVYTAVNEEQAQAKLAEFHDTWGDRYPAIKGLWDNAWGEFIPFLDYSVEIRRVIYSTNAIESLNARMRRATRARGHFPNEQAALKCLYLTIRSLDPTGRGAHRWMNRWKPALNAFAITFGDRLFPTNN
;
A
#
# COMPACT_ATOMS: atom_id res chain seq x y z
N MET A 1 -3.88 12.62 3.66
CA MET A 1 -2.64 11.91 3.32
C MET A 1 -3.05 10.55 2.81
N SER A 2 -3.30 10.46 1.51
CA SER A 2 -3.60 9.17 0.90
C SER A 2 -2.28 8.43 0.73
N ASN A 3 -2.19 7.20 1.22
CA ASN A 3 -0.95 6.43 1.08
C ASN A 3 -0.77 6.00 -0.39
N SER A 4 0.47 5.92 -0.87
CA SER A 4 0.87 5.40 -2.19
C SER A 4 0.13 4.09 -2.59
N GLY A 5 -0.14 3.21 -1.61
CA GLY A 5 -0.96 2.01 -1.81
C GLY A 5 -2.45 2.25 -2.05
N GLU A 6 -3.06 3.27 -1.44
CA GLU A 6 -4.46 3.65 -1.70
C GLU A 6 -4.62 4.22 -3.10
N LEU A 7 -3.63 4.96 -3.57
CA LEU A 7 -3.61 5.48 -4.93
C LEU A 7 -3.56 4.34 -5.95
N HIS A 8 -2.68 3.34 -5.75
CA HIS A 8 -2.63 2.14 -6.59
C HIS A 8 -4.00 1.45 -6.70
N LEU A 9 -4.69 1.25 -5.57
CA LEU A 9 -6.02 0.62 -5.57
C LEU A 9 -7.09 1.49 -6.21
N SER A 10 -7.05 2.79 -5.97
CA SER A 10 -8.01 3.74 -6.53
C SER A 10 -7.91 3.76 -8.05
N VAL A 11 -6.69 3.83 -8.60
CA VAL A 11 -6.42 3.76 -10.04
C VAL A 11 -7.01 2.48 -10.66
N ILE A 12 -6.68 1.32 -10.08
CA ILE A 12 -7.14 0.03 -10.63
C ILE A 12 -8.67 -0.11 -10.53
N SER A 13 -9.28 0.40 -9.46
CA SER A 13 -10.73 0.30 -9.27
C SER A 13 -11.57 1.09 -10.29
N LEU A 14 -10.98 2.11 -10.93
CA LEU A 14 -11.60 2.89 -12.02
C LEU A 14 -11.62 2.13 -13.35
N ALA A 15 -10.84 1.05 -13.47
CA ALA A 15 -10.75 0.23 -14.67
C ALA A 15 -11.62 -1.03 -14.58
N SER A 16 -11.88 -1.63 -15.74
CA SER A 16 -12.55 -2.94 -15.80
C SER A 16 -11.69 -4.01 -15.12
N ARG A 17 -12.33 -4.96 -14.41
CA ARG A 17 -11.64 -6.10 -13.79
C ARG A 17 -10.77 -6.90 -14.75
N ALA A 18 -11.13 -6.94 -16.03
CA ALA A 18 -10.34 -7.63 -17.05
C ALA A 18 -8.95 -7.01 -17.26
N ASP A 19 -8.83 -5.70 -17.00
CA ASP A 19 -7.60 -4.94 -17.23
C ASP A 19 -6.75 -4.78 -15.96
N TRP A 20 -7.25 -5.18 -14.78
CA TRP A 20 -6.59 -4.96 -13.48
C TRP A 20 -5.17 -5.52 -13.42
N ASP A 21 -4.97 -6.78 -13.82
CA ASP A 21 -3.67 -7.44 -13.72
C ASP A 21 -2.62 -6.82 -14.65
N ARG A 22 -3.05 -6.36 -15.84
CA ARG A 22 -2.18 -5.70 -16.79
C ARG A 22 -1.84 -4.29 -16.33
N MET A 23 -2.85 -3.55 -15.89
CA MET A 23 -2.69 -2.20 -15.36
C MET A 23 -1.77 -2.16 -14.14
N ALA A 24 -1.89 -3.11 -13.21
CA ALA A 24 -0.99 -3.21 -12.05
C ALA A 24 0.48 -3.44 -12.46
N LYS A 25 0.72 -4.24 -13.51
CA LYS A 25 2.07 -4.46 -14.05
C LYS A 25 2.62 -3.20 -14.71
N ASP A 26 1.80 -2.52 -15.50
CA ASP A 26 2.18 -1.31 -16.24
C ASP A 26 2.40 -0.13 -15.29
N LEU A 27 1.76 -0.12 -14.12
CA LEU A 27 1.92 0.93 -13.11
C LEU A 27 3.14 0.71 -12.21
N ARG A 28 3.62 -0.53 -12.07
CA ARG A 28 4.77 -0.87 -11.21
C ARG A 28 6.03 -0.05 -11.52
N PRO A 29 6.44 0.19 -12.78
CA PRO A 29 7.57 1.03 -13.12
C PRO A 29 7.51 2.44 -12.50
N VAL A 30 6.32 3.03 -12.36
CA VAL A 30 6.12 4.35 -11.73
C VAL A 30 6.59 4.34 -10.28
N TYR A 31 6.21 3.31 -9.50
CA TYR A 31 6.58 3.18 -8.09
C TYR A 31 8.06 2.80 -7.87
N THR A 32 8.70 2.19 -8.87
CA THR A 32 10.10 1.74 -8.79
C THR A 32 11.10 2.65 -9.48
N ALA A 33 10.66 3.77 -10.06
CA ALA A 33 11.52 4.74 -10.74
C ALA A 33 12.56 5.35 -9.80
N VAL A 34 13.76 5.67 -10.29
CA VAL A 34 14.86 6.13 -9.42
C VAL A 34 14.62 7.55 -8.91
N ASN A 35 13.97 8.40 -9.70
CA ASN A 35 13.68 9.80 -9.39
C ASN A 35 12.33 10.24 -9.99
N GLU A 36 11.93 11.48 -9.71
CA GLU A 36 10.67 12.05 -10.20
C GLU A 36 10.59 12.06 -11.72
N GLU A 37 11.64 12.51 -12.41
CA GLU A 37 11.66 12.62 -13.88
C GLU A 37 11.38 11.26 -14.55
N GLN A 38 12.03 10.19 -14.08
CA GLN A 38 11.76 8.84 -14.57
C GLN A 38 10.35 8.37 -14.20
N ALA A 39 9.83 8.72 -13.02
CA ALA A 39 8.49 8.36 -12.62
C ALA A 39 7.43 9.04 -13.51
N GLN A 40 7.62 10.33 -13.83
CA GLN A 40 6.77 11.08 -14.77
C GLN A 40 6.81 10.46 -16.17
N ALA A 41 7.99 10.11 -16.67
CA ALA A 41 8.13 9.45 -17.97
C ALA A 41 7.39 8.10 -18.01
N LYS A 42 7.50 7.29 -16.94
CA LYS A 42 6.75 6.03 -16.82
C LYS A 42 5.25 6.22 -16.66
N LEU A 43 4.82 7.28 -16.00
CA LEU A 43 3.41 7.63 -15.91
C LEU A 43 2.85 8.08 -17.26
N ALA A 44 3.63 8.79 -18.07
CA ALA A 44 3.27 9.14 -19.44
C ALA A 44 3.08 7.89 -20.32
N GLU A 45 4.04 6.95 -20.30
CA GLU A 45 3.91 5.65 -21.00
C GLU A 45 2.65 4.87 -20.57
N PHE A 46 2.32 4.91 -19.27
CA PHE A 46 1.11 4.33 -18.73
C PHE A 46 -0.15 5.03 -19.28
N HIS A 47 -0.15 6.36 -19.36
CA HIS A 47 -1.25 7.14 -19.93
C HIS A 47 -1.41 6.94 -21.43
N ASP A 48 -0.34 6.73 -22.20
CA ASP A 48 -0.45 6.40 -23.62
C ASP A 48 -1.17 5.07 -23.83
N THR A 49 -1.03 4.13 -22.90
CA THR A 49 -1.68 2.81 -22.97
C THR A 49 -3.13 2.84 -22.47
N TRP A 50 -3.39 3.58 -21.38
CA TRP A 50 -4.64 3.48 -20.62
C TRP A 50 -5.49 4.76 -20.59
N GLY A 51 -4.90 5.91 -20.91
CA GLY A 51 -5.49 7.24 -20.75
C GLY A 51 -6.74 7.46 -21.60
N ASP A 52 -6.75 7.01 -22.85
CA ASP A 52 -7.91 7.15 -23.73
C ASP A 52 -9.09 6.28 -23.28
N ARG A 53 -8.79 5.06 -22.80
CA ARG A 53 -9.80 4.12 -22.31
C ARG A 53 -10.36 4.53 -20.94
N TYR A 54 -9.51 5.08 -20.09
CA TYR A 54 -9.82 5.42 -18.70
C TYR A 54 -9.38 6.84 -18.34
N PRO A 55 -10.04 7.88 -18.89
CA PRO A 55 -9.61 9.27 -18.75
C PRO A 55 -9.60 9.77 -17.30
N ALA A 56 -10.46 9.21 -16.44
CA ALA A 56 -10.50 9.56 -15.01
C ALA A 56 -9.18 9.23 -14.27
N ILE A 57 -8.40 8.27 -14.77
CA ILE A 57 -7.11 7.89 -14.16
C ILE A 57 -6.10 9.03 -14.27
N LYS A 58 -6.14 9.82 -15.35
CA LYS A 58 -5.26 10.98 -15.52
C LYS A 58 -5.52 12.04 -14.44
N GLY A 59 -6.78 12.44 -14.28
CA GLY A 59 -7.15 13.40 -13.23
C GLY A 59 -6.83 12.91 -11.81
N LEU A 60 -6.92 11.60 -11.55
CA LEU A 60 -6.53 11.05 -10.26
C LEU A 60 -5.02 11.21 -10.01
N TRP A 61 -4.19 10.91 -11.00
CA TRP A 61 -2.73 11.06 -10.88
C TRP A 61 -2.32 12.53 -10.79
N ASP A 62 -2.89 13.41 -11.59
CA ASP A 62 -2.59 14.85 -11.56
C ASP A 62 -2.83 15.45 -10.17
N ASN A 63 -3.95 15.08 -9.53
CA ASN A 63 -4.31 15.57 -8.19
C ASN A 63 -3.41 15.01 -7.08
N ALA A 64 -2.93 13.78 -7.22
CA ALA A 64 -2.18 13.09 -6.19
C ALA A 64 -0.66 13.08 -6.44
N TRP A 65 -0.19 13.60 -7.58
CA TRP A 65 1.22 13.61 -7.95
C TRP A 65 2.09 14.29 -6.88
N GLY A 66 1.63 15.43 -6.36
CA GLY A 66 2.33 16.15 -5.28
C GLY A 66 2.44 15.33 -3.98
N GLU A 67 1.46 14.49 -3.66
CA GLU A 67 1.53 13.56 -2.52
C GLU A 67 2.40 12.33 -2.83
N PHE A 68 2.57 11.99 -4.12
CA PHE A 68 3.39 10.87 -4.57
C PHE A 68 4.89 11.19 -4.65
N ILE A 69 5.30 12.43 -4.97
CA ILE A 69 6.72 12.78 -5.09
C ILE A 69 7.55 12.42 -3.84
N PRO A 70 7.14 12.75 -2.59
CA PRO A 70 7.91 12.41 -1.40
C PRO A 70 8.10 10.90 -1.20
N PHE A 71 7.22 10.07 -1.78
CA PHE A 71 7.40 8.62 -1.75
C PHE A 71 8.64 8.18 -2.55
N LEU A 72 9.06 8.95 -3.55
CA LEU A 72 10.27 8.69 -4.32
C LEU A 72 11.56 9.05 -3.54
N ASP A 73 11.50 9.79 -2.45
CA ASP A 73 12.71 10.09 -1.65
C ASP A 73 13.20 8.86 -0.86
N TYR A 74 12.32 7.88 -0.65
CA TYR A 74 12.68 6.64 0.03
C TYR A 74 13.46 5.69 -0.87
N SER A 75 14.33 4.85 -0.29
CA SER A 75 14.96 3.76 -1.04
C SER A 75 13.93 2.74 -1.54
N VAL A 76 14.28 1.96 -2.56
CA VAL A 76 13.39 0.94 -3.13
C VAL A 76 12.94 -0.08 -2.08
N GLU A 77 13.79 -0.42 -1.12
CA GLU A 77 13.50 -1.32 -0.02
C GLU A 77 12.40 -0.77 0.90
N ILE A 78 12.47 0.53 1.24
CA ILE A 78 11.45 1.20 2.06
C ILE A 78 10.16 1.35 1.26
N ARG A 79 10.25 1.80 0.00
CA ARG A 79 9.10 1.96 -0.89
C ARG A 79 8.31 0.66 -0.99
N ARG A 80 8.98 -0.49 -1.20
CA ARG A 80 8.34 -1.82 -1.25
C ARG A 80 7.48 -2.12 -0.03
N VAL A 81 7.88 -1.69 1.15
CA VAL A 81 7.07 -1.86 2.36
C VAL A 81 5.86 -0.93 2.32
N ILE A 82 6.07 0.35 2.01
CA ILE A 82 5.03 1.39 2.02
C ILE A 82 3.93 1.12 0.98
N TYR A 83 4.29 0.81 -0.27
CA TYR A 83 3.31 0.58 -1.33
C TYR A 83 2.71 -0.84 -1.29
N SER A 84 3.24 -1.77 -0.48
CA SER A 84 2.66 -3.10 -0.34
C SER A 84 1.31 -3.03 0.39
N THR A 85 0.25 -2.84 -0.38
CA THR A 85 -1.13 -2.80 0.12
C THR A 85 -1.58 -4.13 0.72
N ASN A 86 -0.89 -5.23 0.37
CA ASN A 86 -1.20 -6.60 0.78
C ASN A 86 -1.52 -6.75 2.27
N ALA A 87 -0.79 -6.12 3.18
CA ALA A 87 -1.04 -6.29 4.62
C ALA A 87 -2.38 -5.67 5.06
N ILE A 88 -2.62 -4.42 4.64
CA ILE A 88 -3.85 -3.67 4.95
C ILE A 88 -5.04 -4.28 4.23
N GLU A 89 -4.89 -4.66 2.96
CA GLU A 89 -5.93 -5.34 2.19
C GLU A 89 -6.30 -6.70 2.80
N SER A 90 -5.31 -7.49 3.19
CA SER A 90 -5.52 -8.81 3.80
C SER A 90 -6.23 -8.68 5.15
N LEU A 91 -5.95 -7.62 5.90
CA LEU A 91 -6.67 -7.28 7.13
C LEU A 91 -8.13 -6.87 6.82
N ASN A 92 -8.31 -5.91 5.91
CA ASN A 92 -9.62 -5.40 5.48
C ASN A 92 -10.52 -6.52 4.92
N ALA A 93 -9.97 -7.43 4.12
CA ALA A 93 -10.69 -8.57 3.57
C ALA A 93 -11.22 -9.51 4.67
N ARG A 94 -10.43 -9.76 5.72
CA ARG A 94 -10.86 -10.57 6.87
C ARG A 94 -11.90 -9.85 7.72
N MET A 95 -11.71 -8.56 7.99
CA MET A 95 -12.71 -7.75 8.70
C MET A 95 -14.05 -7.76 7.95
N ARG A 96 -14.06 -7.49 6.64
CA ARG A 96 -15.28 -7.56 5.81
C ARG A 96 -15.93 -8.95 5.83
N ARG A 97 -15.13 -10.03 5.83
CA ARG A 97 -15.66 -11.39 5.94
C ARG A 97 -16.34 -11.62 7.29
N ALA A 98 -15.67 -11.22 8.38
CA ALA A 98 -16.19 -11.37 9.73
C ALA A 98 -17.49 -10.58 9.95
N THR A 99 -17.56 -9.33 9.45
CA THR A 99 -18.76 -8.51 9.55
C THR A 99 -19.90 -9.05 8.69
N ARG A 100 -19.64 -9.47 7.45
CA ARG A 100 -20.65 -10.08 6.57
C ARG A 100 -21.22 -11.38 7.14
N ALA A 101 -20.40 -12.21 7.77
CA ALA A 101 -20.85 -13.45 8.39
C ALA A 101 -21.79 -13.21 9.59
N ARG A 102 -21.68 -12.05 10.25
CA ARG A 102 -22.53 -11.68 11.40
C ARG A 102 -23.85 -11.04 10.97
N GLY A 103 -23.86 -10.30 9.85
CA GLY A 103 -25.04 -9.60 9.32
C GLY A 103 -25.36 -8.31 10.10
N HIS A 104 -25.97 -8.43 11.28
CA HIS A 104 -26.34 -7.30 12.14
C HIS A 104 -25.63 -7.36 13.50
N PHE A 105 -25.38 -6.19 14.08
CA PHE A 105 -24.78 -6.06 15.41
C PHE A 105 -25.76 -5.34 16.35
N PRO A 106 -25.98 -5.87 17.57
CA PRO A 106 -26.94 -5.28 18.52
C PRO A 106 -26.50 -3.92 19.07
N ASN A 107 -25.20 -3.61 19.03
CA ASN A 107 -24.63 -2.31 19.38
C ASN A 107 -23.21 -2.18 18.81
N GLU A 108 -22.63 -0.98 18.91
CA GLU A 108 -21.26 -0.69 18.47
C GLU A 108 -20.20 -1.55 19.18
N GLN A 109 -20.35 -1.78 20.48
CA GLN A 109 -19.42 -2.60 21.26
C GLN A 109 -19.32 -4.04 20.74
N ALA A 110 -20.43 -4.63 20.29
CA ALA A 110 -20.46 -5.95 19.68
C ALA A 110 -19.71 -5.97 18.33
N ALA A 111 -19.82 -4.89 17.54
CA ALA A 111 -19.08 -4.74 16.30
C ALA A 111 -17.57 -4.60 16.56
N LEU A 112 -17.17 -3.73 17.50
CA LEU A 112 -15.77 -3.57 17.92
C LEU A 112 -15.18 -4.88 18.43
N LYS A 113 -15.91 -5.61 19.27
CA LYS A 113 -15.47 -6.92 19.77
C LYS A 113 -15.25 -7.93 18.65
N CYS A 114 -16.10 -7.93 17.62
CA CYS A 114 -15.93 -8.79 16.45
C CYS A 114 -14.63 -8.46 15.68
N LEU A 115 -14.36 -7.18 15.45
CA LEU A 115 -13.13 -6.73 14.79
C LEU A 115 -11.89 -7.05 15.64
N TYR A 116 -11.95 -6.81 16.94
CA TYR A 116 -10.89 -7.13 17.89
C TYR A 116 -10.53 -8.63 17.85
N LEU A 117 -11.52 -9.51 17.95
CA LEU A 117 -11.30 -10.96 17.90
C LEU A 117 -10.75 -11.40 16.54
N THR A 118 -11.20 -10.78 15.45
CA THR A 118 -10.67 -11.02 14.11
C THR A 118 -9.18 -10.70 14.03
N ILE A 119 -8.75 -9.54 14.55
CA ILE A 119 -7.34 -9.15 14.60
C ILE A 119 -6.54 -10.14 15.47
N ARG A 120 -7.03 -10.46 16.68
CA ARG A 120 -6.33 -11.40 17.58
C ARG A 120 -6.15 -12.80 16.97
N SER A 121 -7.09 -13.24 16.14
CA SER A 121 -7.00 -14.54 15.46
C SER A 121 -5.94 -14.61 14.35
N LEU A 122 -5.33 -13.49 13.95
CA LEU A 122 -4.33 -13.46 12.87
C LEU A 122 -3.00 -14.11 13.25
N ASP A 123 -2.61 -13.99 14.51
CA ASP A 123 -1.40 -14.59 15.03
C ASP A 123 -1.66 -15.20 16.42
N PRO A 124 -2.46 -16.27 16.49
CA PRO A 124 -2.91 -16.84 17.77
C PRO A 124 -1.75 -17.44 18.58
N THR A 125 -0.58 -17.65 17.95
CA THR A 125 0.62 -18.22 18.57
C THR A 125 1.78 -17.24 18.68
N GLY A 126 1.65 -16.01 18.15
CA GLY A 126 2.72 -15.01 18.09
C GLY A 126 3.88 -15.35 17.13
N ARG A 127 3.78 -16.45 16.37
CA ARG A 127 4.87 -16.93 15.48
C ARG A 127 4.79 -16.32 14.09
N GLY A 128 3.64 -15.80 13.69
CA GLY A 128 3.43 -15.13 12.41
C GLY A 128 4.26 -13.86 12.28
N ALA A 129 4.35 -13.08 13.36
CA ALA A 129 5.16 -11.86 13.45
C ALA A 129 6.65 -12.12 13.17
N HIS A 130 7.22 -13.19 13.72
CA HIS A 130 8.63 -13.56 13.50
C HIS A 130 8.94 -13.85 12.03
N ARG A 131 8.05 -14.51 11.30
CA ARG A 131 8.23 -14.81 9.87
C ARG A 131 8.20 -13.54 9.02
N TRP A 132 7.34 -12.59 9.38
CA TRP A 132 7.23 -11.30 8.70
C TRP A 132 8.46 -10.42 8.91
N MET A 133 9.01 -10.40 10.13
CA MET A 133 10.19 -9.59 10.46
C MET A 133 11.42 -9.94 9.62
N ASN A 134 11.56 -11.21 9.21
CA ASN A 134 12.66 -11.62 8.33
C ASN A 134 12.60 -10.97 6.93
N ARG A 135 11.40 -10.69 6.41
CA ARG A 135 11.22 -10.00 5.12
C ARG A 135 11.49 -8.51 5.20
N TRP A 136 11.50 -7.96 6.42
CA TRP A 136 11.71 -6.54 6.70
C TRP A 136 13.19 -6.19 6.86
N LYS A 137 14.10 -7.17 6.98
CA LYS A 137 15.54 -6.89 7.18
C LYS A 137 16.15 -5.91 6.16
N PRO A 138 15.88 -6.02 4.84
CA PRO A 138 16.39 -5.03 3.88
C PRO A 138 15.84 -3.62 4.12
N ALA A 139 14.54 -3.51 4.41
CA ALA A 139 13.91 -2.23 4.70
C ALA A 139 14.40 -1.64 6.03
N LEU A 140 14.58 -2.46 7.07
CA LEU A 140 15.15 -2.03 8.36
C LEU A 140 16.57 -1.48 8.19
N ASN A 141 17.39 -2.10 7.34
CA ASN A 141 18.73 -1.58 7.03
C ASN A 141 18.65 -0.23 6.31
N ALA A 142 17.77 -0.11 5.31
CA ALA A 142 17.55 1.17 4.64
C ALA A 142 17.04 2.25 5.61
N PHE A 143 16.09 1.92 6.48
CA PHE A 143 15.60 2.82 7.52
C PHE A 143 16.71 3.25 8.49
N ALA A 144 17.62 2.35 8.87
CA ALA A 144 18.77 2.68 9.72
C ALA A 144 19.70 3.70 9.07
N ILE A 145 19.86 3.66 7.74
CA ILE A 145 20.66 4.64 6.99
C ILE A 145 19.91 5.97 6.87
N THR A 146 18.62 5.93 6.50
CA THR A 146 17.82 7.15 6.26
C THR A 146 17.42 7.87 7.55
N PHE A 147 17.25 7.15 8.67
CA PHE A 147 16.73 7.68 9.94
C PHE A 147 17.53 7.22 11.17
N GLY A 148 18.84 7.02 11.02
CA GLY A 148 19.72 6.44 12.06
C GLY A 148 19.50 7.04 13.46
N ASP A 149 19.51 8.36 13.56
CA ASP A 149 19.37 9.10 14.83
C ASP A 149 18.04 8.87 15.55
N ARG A 150 17.01 8.37 14.85
CA ARG A 150 15.68 8.07 15.42
C ARG A 150 15.51 6.61 15.83
N LEU A 151 16.21 5.69 15.16
CA LEU A 151 16.05 4.25 15.35
C LEU A 151 17.05 3.68 16.35
N PHE A 152 18.25 4.25 16.38
CA PHE A 152 19.28 3.92 17.35
C PHE A 152 19.69 5.22 18.02
N PRO A 153 18.89 5.72 19.00
CA PRO A 153 19.29 6.90 19.75
C PRO A 153 20.68 6.65 20.34
N THR A 154 21.65 7.47 19.96
CA THR A 154 22.94 7.54 20.62
C THR A 154 22.67 8.05 22.02
N ASN A 155 22.62 7.14 22.99
CA ASN A 155 22.60 7.52 24.40
C ASN A 155 23.87 8.34 24.67
N ASN A 156 23.72 9.65 24.76
CA ASN A 156 24.71 10.59 25.27
C ASN A 156 24.21 11.15 26.60
#